data_AF-Q8XPH9-F1
#
_entry.id   AF-Q8XPH9-F1
#
_cell.length_a   1.000
_cell.length_b   1.000
_cell.length_c   1.000
_cell.angle_alpha   90.00
_cell.angle_beta   90.00
_cell.angle_gamma   90.00
#
_symmetry.space_group_name_H-M   'P 1'
#
loop_
_entity.id
_entity.type
_entity.pdbx_description
1 polymer ?
#
loop_
_entity_poly.entity_id
_entity_poly.type
_entity_poly.pdbx_seq_one_letter_code
_entity_poly.pdbx_strand_id
1 'polypeptide(L)'
;MAERLGPLHAIIGHAFGAGNTIYSRRVHGFPVARMALLGGFSDGEWIIDRFAGLLHIPAAATRQMKSIHEARHHGKIRWSDFKLARMLGEASIPILLVHDRKDMEIPDVHAEAFQRESAGRIPLLTTEGLGHRKIVRNPDVIARVCDFLEA
;
A
#
# COMPACT_ATOMS: atom_id res chain seq x y z
N MET A 1 -15.57 -8.38 4.25
CA MET A 1 -15.49 -9.24 3.05
C MET A 1 -14.67 -10.49 3.32
N ALA A 2 -13.41 -10.37 3.76
CA ALA A 2 -12.54 -11.51 4.08
C ALA A 2 -13.20 -12.55 5.01
N GLU A 3 -13.79 -12.12 6.13
CA GLU A 3 -14.50 -13.01 7.07
C GLU A 3 -15.63 -13.83 6.40
N ARG A 4 -16.25 -13.30 5.35
CA ARG A 4 -17.34 -13.96 4.60
C ARG A 4 -16.85 -14.91 3.50
N LEU A 5 -15.62 -14.74 3.04
CA LEU A 5 -15.02 -15.53 1.96
C LEU A 5 -14.27 -16.76 2.48
N GLY A 6 -14.13 -16.88 3.80
CA GLY A 6 -13.27 -17.88 4.42
C GLY A 6 -11.78 -17.49 4.39
N PRO A 7 -10.86 -18.40 4.72
CA PRO A 7 -9.43 -18.13 4.66
C PRO A 7 -9.02 -17.73 3.24
N LEU A 8 -8.50 -16.52 3.10
CA LEU A 8 -8.04 -16.04 1.80
C LEU A 8 -6.69 -16.67 1.49
N HIS A 9 -6.58 -17.32 0.32
CA HIS A 9 -5.28 -17.79 -0.17
C HIS A 9 -4.32 -16.62 -0.36
N ALA A 10 -4.80 -15.55 -1.00
CA ALA A 10 -4.00 -14.37 -1.24
C ALA A 10 -4.84 -13.09 -1.39
N ILE A 11 -4.17 -11.94 -1.24
CA ILE A 11 -4.70 -10.64 -1.67
C ILE A 11 -3.68 -10.00 -2.62
N ILE A 12 -4.16 -9.48 -3.73
CA ILE A 12 -3.39 -8.62 -4.63
C ILE A 12 -3.93 -7.20 -4.47
N GLY A 13 -3.06 -6.26 -4.12
CA GLY A 13 -3.40 -4.84 -3.99
C GLY A 13 -2.56 -4.00 -4.95
N HIS A 14 -3.19 -3.11 -5.70
CA HIS A 14 -2.50 -2.11 -6.54
C HIS A 14 -2.78 -0.71 -6.01
N ALA A 15 -1.77 0.15 -5.99
CA ALA A 15 -1.90 1.56 -5.62
C ALA A 15 -2.61 1.77 -4.27
N PHE A 16 -3.78 2.40 -4.29
CA PHE A 16 -4.64 2.57 -3.11
C PHE A 16 -5.11 1.24 -2.50
N GLY A 17 -5.34 0.23 -3.33
CA GLY A 17 -5.65 -1.12 -2.89
C GLY A 17 -4.49 -1.76 -2.11
N ALA A 18 -3.22 -1.45 -2.46
CA ALA A 18 -2.08 -1.93 -1.69
C ALA A 18 -2.06 -1.33 -0.27
N GLY A 19 -2.20 -0.01 -0.16
CA GLY A 19 -2.24 0.66 1.14
C GLY A 19 -3.42 0.20 2.02
N ASN A 20 -4.61 0.07 1.43
CA ASN A 20 -5.79 -0.44 2.14
C ASN A 20 -5.60 -1.88 2.60
N THR A 21 -4.93 -2.72 1.81
CA THR A 21 -4.63 -4.11 2.20
C THR A 21 -3.74 -4.14 3.44
N ILE A 22 -2.66 -3.35 3.46
CA ILE A 22 -1.75 -3.23 4.60
C ILE A 22 -2.51 -2.78 5.85
N TYR A 23 -3.23 -1.66 5.74
CA TYR A 23 -3.98 -1.10 6.86
C TYR A 23 -5.03 -2.08 7.39
N SER A 24 -5.85 -2.64 6.50
CA SER A 24 -6.92 -3.55 6.90
C SER A 24 -6.37 -4.81 7.55
N ARG A 25 -5.26 -5.36 7.06
CA ARG A 25 -4.62 -6.53 7.66
C ARG A 25 -4.07 -6.22 9.06
N ARG A 26 -3.53 -5.01 9.28
CA ARG A 26 -3.01 -4.57 10.57
C ARG A 26 -4.11 -4.34 11.60
N VAL A 27 -5.21 -3.72 11.18
CA VAL A 27 -6.31 -3.31 12.08
C VAL A 27 -7.27 -4.46 12.36
N HIS A 28 -7.62 -5.25 11.35
CA HIS A 28 -8.65 -6.29 11.48
C HIS A 28 -8.10 -7.71 11.62
N GLY A 29 -6.82 -7.94 11.31
CA GLY A 29 -6.17 -9.22 11.60
C GLY A 29 -6.73 -10.45 10.85
N PHE A 30 -7.48 -10.25 9.77
CA PHE A 30 -8.12 -11.35 9.05
C PHE A 30 -7.10 -12.37 8.49
N PRO A 31 -7.46 -13.66 8.39
CA PRO A 31 -6.57 -14.70 7.88
C PRO A 31 -6.34 -14.54 6.37
N VAL A 32 -5.07 -14.45 5.98
CA VAL A 32 -4.61 -14.48 4.59
C VAL A 32 -3.22 -15.13 4.54
N ALA A 33 -2.98 -16.01 3.58
CA ALA A 33 -1.69 -16.70 3.49
C ALA A 33 -0.60 -15.83 2.85
N ARG A 34 -0.92 -15.04 1.80
CA ARG A 34 0.06 -14.22 1.06
C ARG A 34 -0.51 -12.86 0.63
N MET A 35 0.34 -11.85 0.47
CA MET A 35 -0.05 -10.57 -0.14
C MET A 35 0.93 -10.15 -1.24
N ALA A 36 0.42 -9.77 -2.41
CA ALA A 36 1.20 -9.13 -3.46
C ALA A 36 0.76 -7.66 -3.60
N LEU A 37 1.68 -6.72 -3.44
CA LEU A 37 1.38 -5.30 -3.31
C LEU A 37 2.15 -4.51 -4.36
N LEU A 38 1.44 -3.96 -5.35
CA LEU A 38 1.99 -3.33 -6.53
C LEU A 38 1.79 -1.82 -6.48
N GLY A 39 2.86 -1.04 -6.70
CA GLY A 39 2.77 0.43 -6.77
C GLY A 39 2.20 1.08 -5.51
N GLY A 40 2.43 0.49 -4.33
CA GLY A 40 1.89 0.99 -3.06
C GLY A 40 2.64 2.22 -2.53
N PHE A 41 1.96 3.04 -1.74
CA PHE A 41 2.55 4.16 -0.99
C PHE A 41 2.75 3.80 0.48
N SER A 42 3.76 4.40 1.10
CA SER A 42 4.17 4.09 2.49
C SER A 42 3.51 4.95 3.57
N ASP A 43 2.81 6.03 3.21
CA ASP A 43 2.33 7.04 4.16
C ASP A 43 0.93 7.58 3.81
N GLY A 44 0.03 7.56 4.79
CA GLY A 44 -1.36 8.00 4.63
C GLY A 44 -1.55 9.53 4.53
N GLU A 45 -0.68 10.32 5.15
CA GLU A 45 -0.73 11.78 5.02
C GLU A 45 -0.30 12.17 3.61
N TRP A 46 0.76 11.53 3.12
CA TRP A 46 1.27 11.74 1.77
C TRP A 46 0.21 11.48 0.70
N ILE A 47 -0.51 10.35 0.77
CA ILE A 47 -1.50 10.02 -0.28
C ILE A 47 -2.66 11.01 -0.30
N ILE A 48 -3.11 11.48 0.86
CA ILE A 48 -4.18 12.48 0.96
C ILE A 48 -3.72 13.80 0.37
N ASP A 49 -2.51 14.25 0.73
CA ASP A 49 -1.97 15.51 0.22
C ASP A 49 -1.70 15.42 -1.30
N ARG A 50 -1.25 14.25 -1.78
CA ARG A 50 -1.07 13.98 -3.21
C ARG A 50 -2.40 14.05 -3.96
N PHE A 51 -3.43 13.41 -3.44
CA PHE A 51 -4.78 13.43 -4.02
C PHE A 51 -5.39 14.83 -4.03
N ALA A 52 -5.24 15.58 -2.93
CA ALA A 52 -5.67 16.96 -2.84
C ALA A 52 -4.96 17.85 -3.88
N GLY A 53 -3.65 17.68 -4.04
CA GLY A 53 -2.87 18.40 -5.05
C GLY A 53 -3.33 18.10 -6.48
N LEU A 54 -3.63 16.82 -6.79
CA LEU A 54 -4.14 16.41 -8.10
C LEU A 54 -5.49 17.07 -8.43
N LEU A 55 -6.34 17.26 -7.43
CA LEU A 55 -7.66 17.89 -7.57
C LEU A 55 -7.64 19.41 -7.34
N HIS A 56 -6.47 20.01 -7.13
CA HIS A 56 -6.29 21.43 -6.78
C HIS A 56 -7.11 21.87 -5.55
N ILE A 57 -7.29 20.97 -4.58
CA ILE A 57 -7.95 21.28 -3.31
C ILE A 57 -7.01 22.16 -2.49
N PRO A 58 -7.47 23.33 -1.98
CA PRO A 58 -6.63 24.21 -1.17
C PRO A 58 -6.11 23.52 0.09
N ALA A 59 -4.85 23.77 0.46
CA ALA A 59 -4.22 23.16 1.63
C ALA A 59 -5.02 23.38 2.94
N ALA A 60 -5.69 24.52 3.08
CA ALA A 60 -6.57 24.79 4.21
C ALA A 60 -7.78 23.84 4.27
N ALA A 61 -8.40 23.57 3.12
CA ALA A 61 -9.51 22.63 3.01
C ALA A 61 -9.04 21.19 3.28
N THR A 62 -7.86 20.78 2.79
CA THR A 62 -7.27 19.46 3.08
C THR A 62 -7.02 19.28 4.58
N ARG A 63 -6.45 20.28 5.26
CA ARG A 63 -6.26 20.26 6.72
C ARG A 63 -7.59 20.16 7.48
N GLN A 64 -8.59 20.93 7.05
CA GLN A 64 -9.92 20.88 7.66
C GLN A 64 -10.59 19.52 7.43
N MET A 65 -10.48 18.94 6.24
CA MET A 65 -10.97 17.59 5.95
C MET A 65 -10.32 16.55 6.86
N LYS A 66 -8.99 16.62 7.01
CA LYS A 66 -8.24 15.74 7.94
C LYS A 66 -8.77 15.87 9.36
N SER A 67 -8.88 17.10 9.88
CA SER A 67 -9.39 17.37 11.23
C SER A 67 -10.85 16.92 11.45
N ILE A 68 -11.74 17.16 10.49
CA ILE A 68 -13.14 16.69 10.54
C ILE A 68 -13.18 15.15 10.60
N HIS A 69 -12.36 14.47 9.79
CA HIS A 69 -12.29 13.01 9.80
C HIS A 69 -11.84 12.47 11.16
N GLU A 70 -10.77 13.01 11.73
CA GLU A 70 -10.27 12.61 13.05
C GLU A 70 -11.29 12.88 14.17
N ALA A 71 -11.94 14.04 14.13
CA ALA A 71 -12.99 14.41 15.08
C ALA A 71 -14.21 13.47 15.02
N ARG A 72 -14.63 13.07 13.80
CA ARG A 72 -15.71 12.07 13.61
C ARG A 72 -15.37 10.71 14.22
N HIS A 73 -14.10 10.38 14.32
CA HIS A 73 -13.61 9.17 14.98
C HIS A 73 -13.17 9.40 16.43
N HIS A 74 -13.52 10.55 17.03
CA HIS A 74 -13.15 10.94 18.39
C HIS A 74 -11.65 10.83 18.66
N GLY A 75 -10.81 11.13 17.65
CA GLY A 75 -9.36 11.04 17.73
C GLY A 75 -8.78 9.62 17.80
N LYS A 76 -9.62 8.58 17.70
CA LYS A 76 -9.16 7.16 17.68
C LYS A 76 -8.46 6.79 16.38
N ILE A 77 -8.70 7.56 15.32
CA ILE A 77 -8.04 7.46 14.03
C ILE A 77 -7.39 8.81 13.77
N ARG A 78 -6.08 8.81 13.53
CA ARG A 78 -5.31 10.00 13.13
C ARG A 78 -4.61 9.72 11.83
N TRP A 79 -4.56 10.70 10.93
CA TRP A 79 -3.85 10.56 9.65
C TRP A 79 -2.36 10.26 9.85
N SER A 80 -1.77 10.81 10.92
CA SER A 80 -0.39 10.55 11.34
C SER A 80 -0.13 9.08 11.69
N ASP A 81 -1.16 8.31 12.06
CA ASP A 81 -1.00 6.91 12.46
C ASP A 81 -0.95 5.97 11.25
N PHE A 82 -1.31 6.43 10.05
CA PHE A 82 -1.29 5.64 8.82
C PHE A 82 0.13 5.53 8.24
N LYS A 83 1.05 5.00 9.05
CA LYS A 83 2.43 4.70 8.65
C LYS A 83 2.50 3.29 8.07
N LEU A 84 2.06 3.16 6.82
CA LEU A 84 1.88 1.86 6.15
C LEU A 84 3.20 1.08 6.03
N ALA A 85 4.33 1.75 5.80
CA ALA A 85 5.61 1.04 5.76
C ALA A 85 5.97 0.36 7.08
N ARG A 86 5.74 1.04 8.20
CA ARG A 86 5.92 0.45 9.54
C ARG A 86 4.94 -0.71 9.76
N MET A 87 3.66 -0.52 9.43
CA MET A 87 2.65 -1.57 9.57
C MET A 87 2.99 -2.82 8.74
N LEU A 88 3.53 -2.63 7.53
CA LEU A 88 3.99 -3.72 6.66
C LEU A 88 5.27 -4.37 7.21
N GLY A 89 6.21 -3.58 7.74
CA GLY A 89 7.42 -4.08 8.39
C GLY A 89 7.17 -4.96 9.62
N GLU A 90 6.05 -4.74 10.32
CA GLU A 90 5.59 -5.56 11.45
C GLU A 90 4.86 -6.85 11.02
N ALA A 91 4.58 -7.04 9.72
CA ALA A 91 3.86 -8.21 9.24
C ALA A 91 4.72 -9.49 9.27
N SER A 92 4.07 -10.60 9.62
CA SER A 92 4.68 -11.94 9.74
C SER A 92 4.29 -12.92 8.63
N ILE A 93 3.46 -12.49 7.67
CA ILE A 93 3.06 -13.31 6.54
C ILE A 93 3.96 -13.04 5.32
N PRO A 94 4.07 -13.98 4.37
CA PRO A 94 4.72 -13.73 3.09
C PRO A 94 4.09 -12.56 2.34
N ILE A 95 4.94 -11.62 1.92
CA ILE A 95 4.55 -10.44 1.15
C ILE A 95 5.51 -10.29 -0.04
N LEU A 96 4.99 -9.96 -1.21
CA LEU A 96 5.76 -9.50 -2.36
C LEU A 96 5.42 -8.03 -2.62
N LEU A 97 6.44 -7.17 -2.62
CA LEU A 97 6.32 -5.80 -3.11
C LEU A 97 6.69 -5.77 -4.59
N VAL A 98 5.96 -4.98 -5.38
CA VAL A 98 6.32 -4.68 -6.77
C VAL A 98 6.26 -3.17 -6.98
N HIS A 99 7.30 -2.58 -7.54
CA HIS A 99 7.35 -1.13 -7.77
C HIS A 99 8.18 -0.79 -9.01
N ASP A 100 7.81 0.27 -9.72
CA ASP A 100 8.58 0.77 -10.85
C ASP A 100 9.39 1.99 -10.42
N ARG A 101 10.71 2.00 -10.66
CA ARG A 101 11.59 3.13 -10.25
C ARG A 101 11.21 4.46 -10.89
N LYS A 102 10.51 4.43 -12.03
CA LYS A 102 10.08 5.61 -12.78
C LYS A 102 8.57 5.83 -12.66
N ASP A 103 7.95 5.31 -11.60
CA ASP A 103 6.57 5.61 -11.27
C ASP A 103 6.40 7.10 -10.93
N MET A 104 5.65 7.81 -11.77
CA MET A 104 5.38 9.26 -11.65
C MET A 104 4.16 9.56 -10.76
N GLU A 105 3.37 8.54 -10.40
CA GLU A 105 2.20 8.68 -9.53
C GLU A 105 2.60 8.43 -8.08
N ILE A 106 3.39 7.37 -7.85
CA ILE A 106 3.90 6.96 -6.54
C ILE A 106 5.44 6.86 -6.64
N PRO A 107 6.19 7.87 -6.18
CA PRO A 107 7.65 7.87 -6.34
C PRO A 107 8.37 6.73 -5.58
N ASP A 108 9.54 6.34 -6.08
CA ASP A 108 10.33 5.17 -5.60
C ASP A 108 10.69 5.24 -4.10
N VAL A 109 10.73 6.44 -3.50
CA VAL A 109 10.93 6.63 -2.05
C VAL A 109 9.94 5.86 -1.19
N HIS A 110 8.76 5.51 -1.72
CA HIS A 110 7.80 4.66 -1.02
C HIS A 110 8.26 3.19 -0.97
N ALA A 111 8.82 2.66 -2.07
CA ALA A 111 9.41 1.33 -2.09
C ALA A 111 10.63 1.24 -1.17
N GLU A 112 11.48 2.27 -1.18
CA GLU A 112 12.62 2.40 -0.25
C GLU A 112 12.16 2.41 1.21
N ALA A 113 11.10 3.16 1.53
CA ALA A 113 10.53 3.18 2.88
C ALA A 113 10.04 1.79 3.30
N PHE A 114 9.34 1.05 2.43
CA PHE A 114 8.93 -0.33 2.73
C PHE A 114 10.12 -1.26 2.98
N GLN A 115 11.17 -1.17 2.16
CA GLN A 115 12.40 -1.94 2.35
C GLN A 115 13.08 -1.62 3.68
N ARG A 116 13.19 -0.34 4.03
CA ARG A 116 13.79 0.12 5.30
C ARG A 116 13.02 -0.40 6.50
N GLU A 117 11.70 -0.19 6.56
CA GLU A 117 10.88 -0.60 7.70
C GLU A 117 10.75 -2.12 7.84
N SER A 118 10.91 -2.86 6.75
CA SER A 118 10.96 -4.33 6.78
C SER A 118 12.37 -4.89 7.01
N ALA A 119 13.38 -4.04 7.14
CA ALA A 119 14.80 -4.42 7.20
C ALA A 119 15.21 -5.35 6.04
N GLY A 120 14.65 -5.13 4.85
CA GLY A 120 14.91 -5.93 3.65
C GLY A 120 14.32 -7.35 3.66
N ARG A 121 13.55 -7.73 4.70
CA ARG A 121 12.98 -9.09 4.81
C ARG A 121 11.89 -9.37 3.78
N ILE A 122 11.21 -8.33 3.31
CA ILE A 122 10.12 -8.45 2.34
C ILE A 122 10.72 -8.28 0.94
N PRO A 123 10.59 -9.27 0.03
CA PRO A 123 11.12 -9.15 -1.32
C PRO A 123 10.46 -7.99 -2.08
N LEU A 124 11.28 -7.26 -2.82
CA LEU A 124 10.86 -6.20 -3.75
C LEU A 124 11.25 -6.58 -5.18
N LEU A 125 10.24 -6.75 -6.02
CA LEU A 125 10.39 -6.84 -7.47
C LEU A 125 10.37 -5.41 -8.04
N THR A 126 11.55 -4.92 -8.44
CA THR A 126 11.68 -3.62 -9.06
C THR A 126 11.64 -3.71 -10.58
N THR A 127 10.85 -2.85 -11.21
CA THR A 127 10.85 -2.63 -12.67
C THR A 127 11.35 -1.23 -13.00
N GLU A 128 11.68 -0.97 -14.27
CA GLU A 128 12.06 0.36 -14.73
C GLU A 128 11.32 0.72 -16.03
N GLY A 129 10.55 1.81 -16.01
CA GLY A 129 9.90 2.36 -17.21
C GLY A 129 8.52 1.79 -17.53
N LEU A 130 7.99 0.87 -16.71
CA LEU A 130 6.59 0.45 -16.80
C LEU A 130 5.66 1.53 -16.23
N GLY A 131 6.13 2.24 -15.20
CA GLY A 131 5.35 3.20 -14.43
C GLY A 131 4.13 2.58 -13.74
N HIS A 132 3.30 3.44 -13.16
CA HIS A 132 2.22 3.05 -12.25
C HIS A 132 1.18 2.08 -12.84
N ARG A 133 0.88 2.24 -14.14
CA ARG A 133 -0.25 1.56 -14.80
C ARG A 133 0.15 0.34 -15.61
N LYS A 134 1.33 0.32 -16.24
CA LYS A 134 1.74 -0.83 -17.05
C LYS A 134 2.29 -1.96 -16.18
N ILE A 135 2.72 -1.68 -14.95
CA ILE A 135 3.22 -2.69 -14.01
C ILE A 135 2.21 -3.82 -13.77
N VAL A 136 0.90 -3.51 -13.71
CA VAL A 136 -0.17 -4.52 -13.53
C VAL A 136 -0.58 -5.24 -14.81
N ARG A 137 -0.05 -4.84 -15.97
CA ARG A 137 -0.35 -5.43 -17.29
C ARG A 137 0.86 -6.13 -17.91
N ASN A 138 2.04 -5.95 -17.32
CA ASN A 138 3.26 -6.52 -17.83
C ASN A 138 3.25 -8.04 -17.57
N PRO A 139 3.39 -8.88 -18.62
CA PRO A 139 3.33 -10.33 -18.49
C PRO A 139 4.36 -10.90 -17.51
N ASP A 140 5.58 -10.34 -17.49
CA ASP A 140 6.63 -10.81 -16.59
C ASP A 140 6.29 -10.49 -15.13
N VAL A 141 5.75 -9.30 -14.84
CA VAL A 141 5.26 -8.96 -13.50
C VAL A 141 4.13 -9.88 -13.08
N ILE A 142 3.17 -10.14 -13.97
CA ILE A 142 2.04 -11.04 -13.70
C ILE A 142 2.56 -12.45 -13.37
N ALA A 143 3.45 -13.00 -14.20
CA ALA A 143 4.04 -14.31 -13.98
C ALA A 143 4.73 -14.39 -12.62
N ARG A 144 5.57 -13.41 -12.27
CA ARG A 144 6.28 -13.37 -10.99
C ARG A 144 5.35 -13.24 -9.79
N VAL A 145 4.24 -12.53 -9.93
CA VAL A 145 3.20 -12.46 -8.89
C VAL A 145 2.51 -13.81 -8.76
N CYS A 146 2.11 -14.46 -9.86
CA CYS A 146 1.49 -15.79 -9.83
C CYS A 146 2.41 -16.83 -9.18
N ASP A 147 3.68 -16.90 -9.59
CA ASP A 147 4.69 -17.80 -9.01
C ASP A 147 4.79 -17.62 -7.48
N PHE A 148 4.82 -16.37 -7.02
CA PHE A 148 4.86 -16.07 -5.59
C PHE A 148 3.59 -16.50 -4.85
N LEU A 149 2.43 -16.41 -5.50
CA LEU A 149 1.17 -16.82 -4.88
C LEU A 149 0.99 -18.34 -4.82
N GLU A 150 1.67 -19.08 -5.70
CA GLU A 150 1.59 -20.55 -5.78
C GLU A 150 2.64 -21.29 -4.92
N ALA A 151 3.77 -20.64 -4.60
CA ALA A 151 4.84 -21.19 -3.75
C ALA A 151 4.49 -21.18 -2.26
#